data_AF-A0A953IKG9-F1
#
_entry.id   AF-A0A953IKG9-F1
#
_cell.length_a   1.000
_cell.length_b   1.000
_cell.length_c   1.000
_cell.angle_alpha   90.00
_cell.angle_beta   90.00
_cell.angle_gamma   90.00
#
_symmetry.space_group_name_H-M   'P 1'
#
loop_
_entity.id
_entity.type
_entity.pdbx_description
1 polymer ?
#
loop_
_entity_poly.entity_id
_entity_poly.type
_entity_poly.pdbx_seq_one_letter_code
_entity_poly.pdbx_strand_id
1 'polypeptide(L)' 'NAFDAAGYRLGYGGGYFDRSLAALSPRPRAVGVGFELARVDSIRPQAHDLPMDAIVTEAGIFDVKAGSLQPRNIL' A
#
# COMPACT_ATOMS: atom_id res chain seq x y z
N ASN A 1 -5.84 1.90 -11.20
CA ASN A 1 -4.97 1.75 -10.03
C ASN A 1 -5.51 2.61 -8.90
N ALA A 2 -5.55 2.08 -7.68
CA ALA A 2 -6.08 2.75 -6.50
C ALA A 2 -5.38 2.21 -5.24
N PHE A 3 -5.53 2.88 -4.11
CA PHE A 3 -5.11 2.37 -2.80
C PHE A 3 -6.13 2.74 -1.73
N ASP A 4 -6.13 2.00 -0.62
CA ASP A 4 -7.02 2.26 0.50
C ASP A 4 -6.27 2.62 1.79
N ALA A 5 -7.06 2.99 2.81
CA ALA A 5 -6.56 3.36 4.12
C ALA A 5 -5.82 2.23 4.85
N ALA A 6 -5.99 0.97 4.44
CA ALA A 6 -5.29 -0.16 5.05
C ALA A 6 -3.95 -0.48 4.35
N GLY A 7 -3.58 0.31 3.34
CA GLY A 7 -2.33 0.14 2.60
C GLY A 7 -2.41 -0.88 1.47
N TYR A 8 -3.61 -1.40 1.16
CA TYR A 8 -3.79 -2.26 0.00
C TYR A 8 -3.87 -1.44 -1.27
N ARG A 9 -3.57 -2.09 -2.39
CA ARG A 9 -3.52 -1.46 -3.71
C ARG A 9 -4.30 -2.28 -4.72
N LEU A 10 -4.99 -1.60 -5.62
CA LEU A 10 -5.59 -2.20 -6.80
C LEU A 10 -4.62 -2.08 -7.98
N GLY A 11 -4.04 -3.21 -8.38
CA GLY A 11 -3.21 -3.33 -9.58
C GLY A 11 -3.99 -3.81 -10.81
N TYR A 12 -3.27 -4.29 -11.82
CA TYR A 12 -3.84 -4.79 -13.08
C TYR A 12 -4.26 -6.28 -13.06
N GLY A 13 -4.31 -6.91 -11.88
CA GLY A 13 -4.80 -8.30 -11.71
C GLY A 13 -3.78 -9.43 -11.89
N GLY A 14 -2.52 -9.13 -12.24
CA GLY A 14 -1.48 -10.17 -12.44
C GLY A 14 -0.83 -10.73 -11.15
N GLY A 15 -1.12 -10.15 -9.98
CA GLY A 15 -0.61 -10.60 -8.67
C GLY A 15 0.93 -10.61 -8.53
N TYR A 16 1.66 -9.93 -9.42
CA TYR A 16 3.13 -9.99 -9.46
C TYR A 16 3.76 -9.49 -8.16
N PHE A 17 3.37 -8.31 -7.70
CA PHE A 17 3.94 -7.74 -6.47
C PHE A 17 3.59 -8.55 -5.22
N ASP A 18 2.37 -9.06 -5.09
CA ASP A 18 1.97 -9.86 -3.92
C ASP A 18 2.78 -11.16 -3.84
N ARG A 19 2.96 -11.85 -4.97
CA ARG A 19 3.86 -13.02 -5.04
C ARG A 19 5.32 -12.66 -4.73
N SER A 20 5.83 -11.55 -5.28
CA SER A 20 7.19 -11.11 -5.00
C SER A 20 7.40 -10.77 -3.52
N LEU A 21 6.46 -10.06 -2.90
CA LEU A 21 6.52 -9.70 -1.48
C LEU A 21 6.37 -10.91 -0.56
N ALA A 22 5.58 -11.92 -0.96
CA ALA A 22 5.44 -13.17 -0.22
C ALA A 22 6.69 -14.05 -0.30
N ALA A 23 7.41 -14.02 -1.42
CA ALA A 23 8.53 -14.93 -1.68
C ALA A 23 9.89 -14.46 -1.11
N LEU A 24 10.06 -13.17 -0.83
CA LEU A 24 11.34 -12.60 -0.39
C LEU A 24 11.48 -12.63 1.14
N SER A 25 12.63 -13.14 1.61
CA SER A 25 13.00 -13.17 3.03
C SER A 25 14.43 -12.64 3.23
N PRO A 26 14.63 -11.53 3.98
CA PRO A 26 13.60 -10.77 4.68
C PRO A 26 12.65 -10.08 3.68
N ARG A 27 11.37 -9.90 4.07
CA ARG A 27 10.41 -9.15 3.26
C ARG A 27 10.93 -7.72 3.07
N PRO A 28 11.09 -7.23 1.83
CA PRO A 28 11.54 -5.86 1.61
C PRO A 28 10.48 -4.87 2.10
N ARG A 29 10.93 -3.68 2.48
CA ARG A 29 10.03 -2.56 2.78
C ARG A 29 9.33 -2.13 1.48
N ALA A 30 8.01 -2.23 1.43
CA ALA A 30 7.19 -1.98 0.25
C ALA A 30 6.53 -0.59 0.28
N VAL A 31 7.07 0.38 -0.45
CA VAL A 31 6.50 1.74 -0.52
C VAL A 31 5.69 1.92 -1.79
N GLY A 32 4.39 2.17 -1.64
CA GLY A 32 3.53 2.58 -2.75
C GLY A 32 3.71 4.07 -3.07
N VAL A 33 3.79 4.42 -4.35
CA VAL A 33 3.85 5.82 -4.81
C VAL A 33 2.73 6.03 -5.81
N GLY A 34 1.92 7.07 -5.61
CA GLY A 34 0.79 7.38 -6.47
C GLY A 34 0.21 8.75 -6.18
N PHE A 35 -0.87 9.09 -6.87
CA PHE A 35 -1.59 10.35 -6.63
C PHE A 35 -2.62 10.18 -5.53
N GLU A 36 -2.85 11.23 -4.74
CA GLU A 36 -3.86 11.24 -3.68
C GLU A 36 -5.27 11.00 -4.25
N LEU A 37 -5.52 11.41 -5.50
CA LEU A 37 -6.77 11.14 -6.22
C LEU A 37 -7.10 9.64 -6.35
N ALA A 38 -6.10 8.78 -6.24
CA ALA A 38 -6.25 7.33 -6.33
C ALA A 38 -6.62 6.68 -4.99
N ARG A 39 -6.73 7.45 -3.91
CA ARG A 39 -7.24 6.98 -2.61
C ARG A 39 -8.73 6.69 -2.73
N VAL A 40 -9.13 5.51 -2.28
CA VAL A 40 -10.52 5.08 -2.20
C VAL A 40 -10.82 4.53 -0.80
N ASP A 41 -12.11 4.44 -0.45
CA ASP A 41 -12.53 3.90 0.85
C ASP A 41 -12.07 2.45 1.07
N SER A 42 -12.13 1.64 0.02
CA SER A 42 -11.65 0.25 0.03
C SER A 42 -11.37 -0.24 -1.38
N ILE A 43 -10.27 -0.99 -1.55
CA ILE A 43 -10.02 -1.74 -2.79
C ILE A 43 -10.66 -3.14 -2.77
N ARG A 44 -11.35 -3.51 -1.69
CA ARG A 44 -11.88 -4.86 -1.42
C ARG A 44 -10.78 -5.93 -1.55
N PRO A 45 -9.75 -5.87 -0.67
CA PRO A 45 -8.61 -6.77 -0.75
C PRO A 45 -9.03 -8.24 -0.62
N GLN A 46 -8.31 -9.10 -1.32
CA GLN A 46 -8.44 -10.55 -1.27
C GLN A 46 -7.45 -11.14 -0.26
N ALA A 47 -7.69 -12.38 0.17
CA ALA A 47 -6.88 -13.03 1.21
C ALA A 47 -5.38 -13.17 0.86
N HIS A 48 -5.01 -13.07 -0.41
CA HIS A 48 -3.63 -13.16 -0.88
C HIS A 48 -2.97 -11.80 -1.12
N ASP A 49 -3.73 -10.70 -1.04
CA ASP A 49 -3.16 -9.37 -1.22
C ASP A 49 -2.29 -9.02 -0.02
N LEU A 50 -1.13 -8.42 -0.28
CA LEU A 50 -0.24 -7.97 0.78
C LEU A 50 -0.24 -6.44 0.85
N PRO A 51 -0.44 -5.85 2.05
CA PRO A 51 -0.42 -4.41 2.21
C PRO A 51 0.98 -3.86 1.97
N MET A 52 1.01 -2.62 1.48
CA MET A 52 2.19 -1.78 1.50
C MET A 52 2.57 -1.44 2.94
N ASP A 53 3.81 -1.04 3.08
CA ASP A 53 4.42 -0.61 4.33
C ASP A 53 4.24 0.90 4.57
N ALA A 54 4.22 1.66 3.47
CA ALA A 54 3.93 3.09 3.43
C ALA A 54 3.35 3.45 2.06
N ILE A 55 2.65 4.57 1.99
CA ILE A 55 2.15 5.17 0.75
C ILE A 55 2.62 6.62 0.71
N VAL A 56 3.14 7.04 -0.45
CA VAL A 56 3.58 8.41 -0.72
C VAL A 56 2.71 9.00 -1.81
N THR A 57 2.14 10.16 -1.53
CA THR A 57 1.38 10.97 -2.49
C THR A 57 1.85 12.43 -2.41
N GLU A 58 1.31 13.27 -3.29
CA GLU A 58 1.51 14.72 -3.23
C GLU A 58 0.97 15.36 -1.94
N ALA A 59 0.11 14.66 -1.18
CA ALA A 59 -0.40 15.11 0.11
C ALA A 59 0.52 14.75 1.29
N GLY A 60 1.50 13.85 1.09
CA GLY A 60 2.49 13.50 2.11
C GLY A 60 2.92 12.04 2.11
N ILE A 61 3.61 11.67 3.19
CA ILE A 61 4.06 10.30 3.47
C ILE A 61 3.15 9.70 4.54
N PHE A 62 2.60 8.53 4.27
CA PHE A 62 1.71 7.81 5.18
C PHE A 62 2.32 6.44 5.52
N ASP A 63 2.56 6.18 6.80
CA ASP A 63 2.95 4.85 7.27
C ASP A 63 1.71 3.98 7.49
N VAL A 64 1.77 2.71 7.08
CA VAL A 64 0.72 1.74 7.40
C VAL A 64 1.00 1.17 8.80
N LYS A 65 0.16 1.54 9.77
CA LYS A 65 0.26 1.11 11.17
C LYS A 65 -1.10 0.60 11.64
N ALA A 66 -1.11 -0.57 12.28
CA ALA A 66 -2.33 -1.21 12.78
C ALA A 66 -3.46 -1.27 11.72
N GLY A 67 -3.10 -1.54 10.46
CA GLY A 67 -4.07 -1.60 9.34
C GLY A 67 -4.65 -0.26 8.91
N SER A 68 -3.97 0.85 9.20
CA SER A 68 -4.42 2.20 8.84
C SER A 68 -3.26 3.10 8.40
N LEU A 69 -3.52 4.02 7.47
CA LEU A 69 -2.57 5.06 7.06
C LEU A 69 -2.48 6.15 8.12
N GLN A 70 -1.26 6.37 8.60
CA GLN A 70 -0.93 7.39 9.59
C GLN A 70 0.05 8.40 8.95
N PRO A 71 -0.26 9.70 8.94
CA PRO A 71 0.67 10.71 8.43
C PRO A 71 2.01 10.62 9.17
N ARG A 72 3.11 10.60 8.43
CA ARG A 72 4.45 10.65 8.99
C ARG A 72 4.81 12.11 9.24
N ASN A 73 5.04 12.48 10.50
CA ASN A 73 5.62 13.78 10.81
C ASN A 73 7.07 13.82 10.30
N ILE A 74 7.40 14.85 9.52
CA ILE A 74 8.75 15.07 8.95
C ILE A 74 9.45 16.29 9.57
N LEU A 75 8.88 16.82 10.65
CA LEU A 75 9.45 17.89 11.48
C LEU A 75 10.34 17.31 12.59
#